data_AF-A0A7Z9SLG4-F1
#
_entry.id   AF-A0A7Z9SLG4-F1
#
_cell.length_a   1.000
_cell.length_b   1.000
_cell.length_c   1.000
_cell.angle_alpha   90.00
_cell.angle_beta   90.00
_cell.angle_gamma   90.00
#
_symmetry.space_group_name_H-M   'P 1'
#
loop_
_entity.id
_entity.type
_entity.pdbx_description
1 polymer ?
#
loop_
_entity_poly.entity_id
_entity_poly.type
_entity_poly.pdbx_seq_one_letter_code
_entity_poly.pdbx_strand_id
1 'polypeptide(L)'
;MALADLERDAHGYLVDLNAWNEDIAAELAEEEGVNLTEDSFKLMNFLRDEYINNNANQPNERNMVKGLKGDWDGKLTTKELYALFPKGPAKQAGKVA
;
A
#
# COMPACT_ATOMS: atom_id res chain seq x y z
N MET A 1 -2.43 3.87 -19.76
CA MET A 1 -3.67 4.09 -19.01
C MET A 1 -3.26 4.90 -17.80
N ALA A 2 -3.81 6.08 -17.60
CA ALA A 2 -3.45 6.94 -16.47
C ALA A 2 -4.41 6.72 -15.31
N LEU A 3 -4.06 7.14 -14.09
CA LEU A 3 -4.96 7.07 -12.93
C LEU A 3 -6.30 7.78 -13.21
N ALA A 4 -6.26 8.86 -13.99
CA ALA A 4 -7.43 9.63 -14.38
C ALA A 4 -8.48 8.84 -15.18
N ASP A 5 -8.07 7.74 -15.83
CA ASP A 5 -8.95 6.89 -16.64
C ASP A 5 -9.58 5.74 -15.82
N LEU A 6 -9.21 5.59 -14.53
CA LEU A 6 -9.62 4.48 -13.68
C LEU A 6 -10.78 4.85 -12.75
N GLU A 7 -11.71 3.90 -12.56
CA GLU A 7 -12.79 4.05 -11.60
C GLU A 7 -12.28 3.88 -10.16
N ARG A 8 -12.72 4.80 -9.30
CA ARG A 8 -12.40 4.81 -7.87
C ARG A 8 -13.67 4.86 -7.04
N ASP A 9 -13.61 4.24 -5.85
CA ASP A 9 -14.71 4.31 -4.90
C ASP A 9 -14.78 5.68 -4.18
N ALA A 10 -15.79 5.86 -3.32
CA ALA A 10 -15.99 7.10 -2.56
C ALA A 10 -14.85 7.43 -1.57
N HIS A 11 -13.96 6.48 -1.30
CA HIS A 11 -12.79 6.63 -0.43
C HIS A 11 -11.48 6.77 -1.23
N GLY A 12 -11.54 6.65 -2.56
CA GLY A 12 -10.43 6.81 -3.49
C GLY A 12 -9.63 5.53 -3.74
N TYR A 13 -10.16 4.35 -3.41
CA TYR A 13 -9.55 3.06 -3.76
C TYR A 13 -9.91 2.69 -5.20
N LEU A 14 -9.00 2.00 -5.90
CA LEU A 14 -9.29 1.46 -7.23
C LEU A 14 -10.40 0.41 -7.16
N VAL A 15 -11.39 0.53 -8.03
CA VAL A 15 -12.48 -0.46 -8.13
C VAL A 15 -11.97 -1.74 -8.80
N ASP A 16 -11.13 -1.61 -9.83
CA ASP A 16 -10.48 -2.75 -10.48
C ASP A 16 -9.04 -2.93 -10.00
N LEU A 17 -8.81 -4.01 -9.26
CA LEU A 17 -7.50 -4.38 -8.73
C LEU A 17 -6.49 -4.77 -9.83
N ASN A 18 -6.96 -5.20 -11.00
CA ASN A 18 -6.11 -5.58 -12.13
C ASN A 18 -5.60 -4.38 -12.92
N ALA A 19 -6.24 -3.21 -12.75
CA ALA A 19 -5.80 -1.97 -13.37
C ALA A 19 -4.57 -1.37 -12.66
N TRP A 20 -4.29 -1.84 -11.44
CA TRP A 20 -3.14 -1.39 -10.67
C TRP A 20 -1.82 -1.84 -11.29
N ASN A 21 -0.86 -0.92 -11.33
CA ASN A 21 0.54 -1.16 -11.67
C ASN A 21 1.41 -0.10 -10.95
N GLU A 22 2.73 -0.19 -11.09
CA GLU A 22 3.66 0.73 -10.41
C GLU A 22 3.48 2.20 -10.82
N ASP A 23 3.10 2.48 -12.08
CA ASP A 23 2.82 3.84 -12.55
C ASP A 23 1.57 4.41 -11.86
N ILE A 24 0.50 3.62 -11.77
CA ILE A 24 -0.74 3.99 -11.07
C ILE A 24 -0.49 4.18 -9.57
N ALA A 25 0.33 3.32 -8.97
CA ALA A 25 0.74 3.47 -7.58
C ALA A 25 1.50 4.79 -7.37
N ALA A 26 2.39 5.16 -8.28
CA ALA A 26 3.13 6.43 -8.22
C ALA A 26 2.19 7.64 -8.31
N GLU A 27 1.23 7.64 -9.24
CA GLU A 27 0.22 8.69 -9.35
C GLU A 27 -0.62 8.81 -8.06
N LEU A 28 -1.06 7.67 -7.48
CA LEU A 28 -1.80 7.64 -6.22
C LEU A 28 -0.98 8.14 -5.03
N ALA A 29 0.30 7.77 -4.98
CA ALA A 29 1.21 8.22 -3.93
C ALA A 29 1.47 9.73 -4.00
N GLU A 30 1.58 10.28 -5.20
CA GLU A 30 1.72 11.73 -5.42
C GLU A 30 0.49 12.48 -4.92
N GLU A 31 -0.73 12.02 -5.23
CA GLU A 31 -1.97 12.57 -4.67
C GLU A 31 -2.00 12.51 -3.14
N GLU A 32 -1.46 11.44 -2.56
CA GLU A 32 -1.40 11.24 -1.11
C GLU A 32 -0.25 12.00 -0.42
N GLY A 33 0.68 12.58 -1.20
CA GLY A 33 1.88 13.25 -0.69
C GLY A 33 2.88 12.27 -0.08
N VAL A 34 2.96 11.06 -0.62
CA VAL A 34 3.86 9.99 -0.21
C VAL A 34 4.92 9.77 -1.27
N ASN A 35 6.17 9.59 -0.83
CA ASN A 35 7.24 9.20 -1.72
C ASN A 35 7.38 7.68 -1.72
N LEU A 36 7.20 7.04 -2.87
CA LEU A 36 7.38 5.60 -2.98
C LEU A 36 8.87 5.26 -3.03
N THR A 37 9.28 4.36 -2.13
CA THR A 37 10.60 3.74 -2.12
C THR A 37 10.43 2.23 -2.29
N GLU A 38 11.53 1.50 -2.44
CA GLU A 38 11.52 0.03 -2.48
C GLU A 38 10.79 -0.57 -1.27
N ASP A 39 10.98 0.02 -0.08
CA ASP A 39 10.30 -0.36 1.15
C ASP A 39 8.79 -0.08 1.09
N SER A 40 8.37 1.05 0.50
CA SER A 40 6.94 1.31 0.24
C SER A 40 6.35 0.24 -0.66
N PHE A 41 7.04 -0.15 -1.73
CA PHE A 41 6.60 -1.22 -2.64
C PHE A 41 6.52 -2.58 -1.96
N LYS A 42 7.47 -2.93 -1.08
CA LYS A 42 7.39 -4.15 -0.26
C LYS A 42 6.10 -4.18 0.58
N LEU A 43 5.77 -3.07 1.23
CA LEU A 43 4.53 -2.97 2.00
C LEU A 43 3.28 -3.07 1.12
N MET A 44 3.24 -2.35 0.00
CA MET A 44 2.09 -2.38 -0.90
C MET A 44 1.86 -3.77 -1.50
N ASN A 45 2.92 -4.43 -1.96
CA ASN A 45 2.82 -5.79 -2.50
C ASN A 45 2.34 -6.79 -1.44
N PHE A 46 2.79 -6.66 -0.19
CA PHE A 46 2.26 -7.46 0.92
C PHE A 46 0.77 -7.21 1.16
N LEU A 47 0.31 -5.95 1.14
CA LEU A 47 -1.11 -5.62 1.30
C LEU A 47 -1.96 -6.18 0.15
N ARG A 48 -1.47 -6.11 -1.09
CA ARG A 48 -2.13 -6.68 -2.27
C ARG A 48 -2.24 -8.20 -2.16
N ASP A 49 -1.17 -8.86 -1.76
CA ASP A 49 -1.14 -10.31 -1.55
C ASP A 49 -2.14 -10.74 -0.46
N GLU A 50 -2.16 -10.06 0.68
CA GLU A 50 -3.13 -10.31 1.75
C GLU A 50 -4.58 -10.07 1.29
N TYR A 51 -4.83 -9.05 0.47
CA TYR A 51 -6.17 -8.81 -0.04
C TYR A 51 -6.60 -9.89 -1.05
N ILE A 52 -5.75 -10.21 -2.03
CA ILE A 52 -6.09 -11.11 -3.14
C ILE A 52 -6.10 -12.58 -2.68
N ASN A 53 -5.09 -12.99 -1.91
CA ASN A 53 -4.86 -14.39 -1.56
C ASN A 53 -5.34 -14.77 -0.16
N ASN A 54 -5.75 -13.82 0.69
CA ASN A 54 -6.19 -14.07 2.06
C ASN A 54 -7.58 -13.49 2.36
N ASN A 55 -8.58 -13.82 1.53
CA ASN A 55 -10.00 -13.46 1.75
C ASN A 55 -10.26 -11.96 1.97
N ALA A 56 -9.66 -11.09 1.15
CA ALA A 56 -9.78 -9.63 1.30
C ALA A 56 -9.31 -9.12 2.68
N ASN A 57 -8.31 -9.78 3.28
CA ASN A 57 -7.76 -9.36 4.55
C ASN A 57 -7.05 -8.01 4.42
N GLN A 58 -7.38 -7.09 5.33
CA GLN A 58 -6.76 -5.78 5.43
C GLN A 58 -5.99 -5.71 6.75
N PRO A 59 -4.70 -6.08 6.76
CA PRO A 59 -3.92 -6.17 7.98
C PRO A 59 -3.72 -4.78 8.60
N ASN A 60 -3.79 -4.71 9.93
CA ASN A 60 -3.39 -3.52 10.68
C ASN A 60 -1.86 -3.41 10.80
N GLU A 61 -1.36 -2.29 11.33
CA GLU A 61 0.08 -2.00 11.36
C GLU A 61 0.87 -3.06 12.14
N ARG A 62 0.26 -3.68 13.16
CA ARG A 62 0.91 -4.76 13.92
C ARG A 62 1.08 -6.02 13.09
N ASN A 63 0.08 -6.35 12.27
CA ASN A 63 0.12 -7.51 11.38
C ASN A 63 1.07 -7.26 10.20
N MET A 64 1.10 -6.04 9.64
CA MET A 64 2.09 -5.65 8.63
C MET A 64 3.52 -5.85 9.14
N VAL A 65 3.85 -5.32 10.34
CA VAL A 65 5.19 -5.50 10.93
C VAL A 65 5.53 -6.97 11.11
N LYS A 66 4.56 -7.82 11.48
CA LYS A 66 4.79 -9.26 11.65
C LYS A 66 4.99 -9.98 10.32
N GLY A 67 4.15 -9.71 9.33
CA GLY A 67 4.18 -10.36 8.02
C GLY A 67 5.44 -10.01 7.24
N LEU A 68 5.82 -8.74 7.24
CA LEU A 68 7.00 -8.25 6.52
C LEU A 68 8.32 -8.46 7.27
N LYS A 69 8.30 -8.93 8.53
CA LYS A 69 9.51 -9.03 9.35
C LYS A 69 10.62 -9.88 8.71
N GLY A 70 10.26 -10.88 7.93
CA GLY A 70 11.20 -11.78 7.25
C GLY A 70 11.88 -11.15 6.03
N ASP A 71 11.16 -10.27 5.33
CA ASP A 71 11.57 -9.71 4.03
C ASP A 71 11.99 -8.23 4.12
N TRP A 72 12.08 -7.70 5.35
CA TRP A 72 12.48 -6.32 5.62
C TRP A 72 13.95 -6.23 6.03
N ASP A 73 14.67 -5.33 5.39
CA ASP A 73 16.08 -5.10 5.71
C ASP A 73 16.18 -4.34 7.04
N GLY A 74 16.58 -5.05 8.09
CA GLY A 74 16.75 -4.50 9.43
C GLY A 74 15.49 -4.63 10.30
N LYS A 75 15.26 -3.62 11.16
CA LYS A 75 14.20 -3.70 12.18
C LYS A 75 12.96 -2.95 11.71
N LEU A 76 12.03 -3.67 11.08
CA LEU A 76 10.70 -3.13 10.82
C LEU A 76 9.97 -2.86 12.13
N THR A 77 9.48 -1.64 12.28
CA THR A 77 8.63 -1.24 13.39
C THR A 77 7.47 -0.42 12.86
N THR A 78 6.44 -0.25 13.69
CA THR A 78 5.32 0.65 13.34
C THR A 78 5.81 2.06 13.02
N LYS A 79 6.87 2.54 13.68
CA LYS A 79 7.46 3.85 13.39
C LYS A 79 7.99 3.95 11.95
N GLU A 80 8.62 2.90 11.45
CA GLU A 80 9.11 2.85 10.06
C GLU A 80 7.93 2.88 9.07
N LEU A 81 6.86 2.14 9.36
CA LEU A 81 5.65 2.19 8.51
C LEU A 81 5.06 3.61 8.44
N TYR A 82 5.01 4.32 9.58
CA TYR A 82 4.55 5.71 9.61
C TYR A 82 5.54 6.69 8.96
N ALA A 83 6.83 6.34 8.84
CA ALA A 83 7.78 7.14 8.08
C ALA A 83 7.51 7.03 6.56
N LEU A 84 7.11 5.84 6.09
CA LEU A 84 6.71 5.62 4.70
C LEU A 84 5.34 6.22 4.39
N PHE A 85 4.36 6.02 5.30
CA PHE A 85 2.97 6.44 5.12
C PHE A 85 2.47 7.25 6.34
N PRO A 86 2.74 8.56 6.39
CA PRO A 86 2.57 9.38 7.58
C PRO A 86 1.12 9.65 7.98
N LYS A 87 0.15 9.54 7.06
CA LYS A 87 -1.28 9.73 7.37
C LYS A 87 -1.95 8.45 7.90
N GLY A 88 -1.18 7.37 8.02
CA GLY A 88 -1.66 6.08 8.54
C GLY A 88 -1.33 4.95 7.57
N PRO A 89 -0.42 4.04 7.90
CA PRO A 89 0.06 3.01 6.97
C PRO A 89 -1.05 2.12 6.44
N ALA A 90 -1.98 1.67 7.29
CA ALA A 90 -3.08 0.80 6.85
C ALA A 90 -3.97 1.47 5.80
N LYS A 91 -4.30 2.74 6.02
CA LYS A 91 -5.21 3.49 5.16
C LYS A 91 -4.51 3.96 3.90
N GLN A 92 -3.34 4.56 4.05
CA GLN A 92 -2.63 5.23 2.98
C GLN A 92 -1.93 4.21 2.08
N ALA A 93 -1.20 3.24 2.65
CA ALA A 93 -0.58 2.18 1.85
C ALA A 93 -1.65 1.29 1.20
N GLY A 94 -2.74 0.97 1.90
CA GLY A 94 -3.83 0.18 1.33
C GLY A 94 -4.64 0.89 0.24
N LYS A 95 -4.57 2.22 0.14
CA LYS A 95 -5.20 2.99 -0.94
C LYS A 95 -4.31 3.07 -2.17
N VAL A 96 -2.99 3.15 -1.95
CA VAL A 96 -2.00 3.19 -3.02
C VAL A 96 -1.70 1.80 -3.57
N ALA A 97 -1.86 0.76 -2.74
CA ALA A 97 -1.74 -0.66 -3.06
C ALA A 97 -3.02 -1.20 -3.69
#